data_AF-A0A3C1P5H3-F1
#
_entry.id   AF-A0A3C1P5H3-F1
#
_cell.length_a   1.000
_cell.length_b   1.000
_cell.length_c   1.000
_cell.angle_alpha   90.00
_cell.angle_beta   90.00
_cell.angle_gamma   90.00
#
_symmetry.space_group_name_H-M   'P 1'
#
loop_
_entity.id
_entity.type
_entity.pdbx_description
1 polymer ?
#
loop_
_entity_poly.entity_id
_entity_poly.type
_entity_poly.pdbx_seq_one_letter_code
_entity_poly.pdbx_strand_id
1 'polypeptide(L)'
;LPRLYSNDYSVRVAPTGTACSGTAAPILFEHEHLIDPIVKVGDKVKAGQQLGVVSDYNPHWKAKGLGVLDIGVFYSKNDNSGRPWHACPSNYLAPAQKDALLATLASIQNAWIAQRGDPSLYNLSAQNPVGCVTADDITDNNQGTQ
;
A
#
# COMPACT_ATOMS: atom_id res chain seq x y z
N LEU A 1 -9.00 8.13 12.83
CA LEU A 1 -8.66 6.95 12.00
C LEU A 1 -8.69 5.74 12.93
N PRO A 2 -9.29 4.61 12.56
CA PRO A 2 -9.25 3.41 13.39
C PRO A 2 -7.80 2.90 13.48
N ARG A 3 -7.39 2.45 14.67
CA ARG A 3 -6.09 1.82 14.90
C ARG A 3 -6.17 0.34 14.52
N LEU A 4 -5.19 -0.15 13.77
CA LEU A 4 -5.11 -1.54 13.33
C LEU A 4 -4.58 -2.45 14.45
N TYR A 5 -4.69 -3.78 14.26
CA TYR A 5 -4.10 -4.78 15.17
C TYR A 5 -2.58 -4.57 15.32
N SER A 6 -1.94 -4.09 14.26
CA SER A 6 -0.54 -3.70 14.17
C SER A 6 -0.17 -2.46 14.98
N ASN A 7 -1.12 -1.85 15.69
CA ASN A 7 -0.93 -0.65 16.51
C ASN A 7 -0.60 0.62 15.69
N ASP A 8 -0.70 0.55 14.37
CA ASP A 8 -0.58 1.61 13.37
C ASP A 8 -1.95 1.93 12.73
N TYR A 9 -1.97 2.68 11.63
CA TYR A 9 -3.17 3.17 10.96
C TYR A 9 -3.20 2.79 9.48
N SER A 10 -4.41 2.55 8.98
CA SER A 10 -4.71 2.57 7.54
C SER A 10 -5.39 3.90 7.19
N VAL A 11 -4.83 4.60 6.19
CA VAL A 11 -5.39 5.83 5.63
C VAL A 11 -5.96 5.52 4.25
N ARG A 12 -7.27 5.69 4.11
CA ARG A 12 -8.00 5.45 2.86
C ARG A 12 -8.46 6.76 2.25
N VAL A 13 -8.16 6.95 0.97
CA VAL A 13 -8.48 8.15 0.21
C VAL A 13 -9.45 7.78 -0.91
N ALA A 14 -10.64 8.38 -0.91
CA ALA A 14 -11.58 8.23 -2.01
C ALA A 14 -11.33 9.28 -3.10
N PRO A 15 -11.66 8.98 -4.38
CA PRO A 15 -11.68 9.98 -5.43
C PRO A 15 -12.62 11.15 -5.12
N THR A 16 -12.33 12.31 -5.71
CA THR A 16 -13.21 13.48 -5.58
C THR A 16 -14.60 13.17 -6.13
N GLY A 17 -15.64 13.51 -5.35
CA GLY A 17 -17.04 13.24 -5.73
C GLY A 17 -17.55 11.86 -5.32
N THR A 18 -16.68 10.98 -4.81
CA THR A 18 -17.09 9.71 -4.22
C THR A 18 -17.52 9.92 -2.78
N ALA A 19 -18.75 9.52 -2.43
CA ALA A 19 -19.23 9.58 -1.06
C ALA A 19 -18.49 8.54 -0.19
N CYS A 20 -17.91 8.99 0.91
CA CYS A 20 -17.38 8.13 1.96
C CYS A 20 -18.43 7.99 3.06
N SER A 21 -19.04 6.81 3.22
CA SER A 21 -19.89 6.51 4.38
C SER A 21 -19.09 5.67 5.38
N GLY A 22 -18.48 6.31 6.37
CA GLY A 22 -17.67 5.62 7.37
C GLY A 22 -16.40 4.99 6.77
N THR A 23 -16.26 3.66 6.86
CA THR A 23 -15.12 2.88 6.33
C THR A 23 -15.27 2.46 4.86
N ALA A 24 -16.39 2.81 4.22
CA ALA A 24 -16.75 2.30 2.90
C ALA A 24 -16.90 3.43 1.86
N ALA A 25 -16.34 3.20 0.69
CA ALA A 25 -16.65 3.89 -0.55
C ALA A 25 -16.57 2.87 -1.71
N PRO A 26 -17.25 3.12 -2.85
CA PRO A 26 -17.20 2.24 -4.01
C PRO A 26 -15.78 1.98 -4.54
N ILE A 27 -14.88 2.95 -4.34
CA ILE A 27 -13.45 2.86 -4.67
C ILE A 27 -12.64 3.69 -3.66
N LEU A 28 -11.51 3.14 -3.21
CA LEU A 28 -10.60 3.72 -2.24
C LEU A 28 -9.14 3.39 -2.61
N PHE A 29 -8.25 4.35 -2.41
CA PHE A 29 -6.80 4.12 -2.38
C PHE A 29 -6.36 3.99 -0.93
N GLU A 30 -5.80 2.86 -0.54
CA GLU A 30 -5.33 2.60 0.82
C GLU A 30 -3.81 2.79 0.94
N HIS A 31 -3.40 3.28 2.11
CA HIS A 31 -2.04 3.28 2.61
C HIS A 31 -2.09 2.68 4.03
N GLU A 32 -1.70 1.41 4.16
CA GLU A 32 -1.68 0.67 5.43
C GLU A 32 -0.28 0.69 6.04
N HIS A 33 -0.19 0.46 7.36
CA HIS A 33 1.05 0.56 8.13
C HIS A 33 1.61 1.99 8.20
N LEU A 34 0.75 2.97 8.50
CA LEU A 34 1.18 4.34 8.82
C LEU A 34 1.15 4.62 10.32
N ILE A 35 2.21 5.22 10.85
CA ILE A 35 2.24 5.87 12.17
C ILE A 35 2.14 7.39 12.01
N ASP A 36 1.76 8.07 13.09
CA ASP A 36 1.60 9.53 13.15
C ASP A 36 0.88 10.15 11.94
N PRO A 37 -0.38 9.74 11.65
CA PRO A 37 -1.12 10.28 10.52
C PRO A 37 -1.34 11.78 10.70
N ILE A 38 -1.04 12.55 9.66
CA ILE A 38 -1.21 14.02 9.65
C ILE A 38 -2.53 14.47 9.03
N VAL A 39 -3.40 13.52 8.69
CA VAL A 39 -4.73 13.72 8.12
C VAL A 39 -5.80 13.09 9.01
N LYS A 40 -7.04 13.56 8.89
CA LYS A 40 -8.21 12.96 9.56
C LYS A 40 -9.32 12.64 8.56
N VAL A 41 -10.29 11.83 9.00
CA VAL A 41 -11.45 11.46 8.19
C VAL A 41 -12.21 12.72 7.77
N GLY A 42 -12.50 12.82 6.47
CA GLY A 42 -13.19 13.97 5.87
C GLY A 42 -12.27 15.05 5.32
N ASP A 43 -10.96 14.99 5.59
CA ASP A 43 -10.00 15.90 4.94
C ASP A 43 -9.93 15.63 3.44
N LYS A 44 -9.75 16.70 2.67
CA LYS A 44 -9.37 16.61 1.26
C LYS A 44 -7.85 16.58 1.17
N VAL A 45 -7.32 15.64 0.39
CA VAL A 45 -5.88 15.52 0.13
C VAL A 45 -5.59 15.79 -1.35
N LYS A 46 -4.34 16.13 -1.66
CA LYS A 46 -3.84 16.29 -3.04
C LYS A 46 -2.72 15.29 -3.33
N ALA A 47 -2.50 14.98 -4.61
CA ALA A 47 -1.38 14.15 -5.03
C ALA A 47 -0.04 14.71 -4.50
N GLY A 48 0.80 13.83 -3.96
CA GLY A 48 2.08 14.19 -3.35
C GLY A 48 2.00 14.76 -1.93
N GLN A 49 0.79 14.91 -1.35
CA GLN A 49 0.66 15.28 0.06
C GLN A 49 1.06 14.10 0.95
N GLN A 50 1.89 14.37 1.95
CA GLN A 50 2.22 13.40 2.99
C GLN A 50 0.96 13.03 3.80
N LEU A 51 0.79 11.73 4.08
CA LEU A 51 -0.35 11.22 4.85
C LEU A 51 0.04 10.81 6.28
N GLY A 52 1.30 10.44 6.49
CA GLY A 52 1.85 10.01 7.77
C GLY A 52 3.32 9.61 7.63
N VAL A 53 3.78 8.75 8.53
CA VAL A 53 5.11 8.14 8.51
C VAL A 53 4.95 6.64 8.37
N VAL A 54 5.83 5.99 7.61
CA VAL A 54 5.83 4.53 7.45
C VAL A 54 6.09 3.88 8.81
N SER A 55 5.24 2.91 9.18
CA SER A 55 5.32 2.19 10.44
C SER A 55 6.56 1.30 10.48
N ASP A 56 7.16 1.16 11.66
CA ASP A 56 8.19 0.16 11.96
C ASP A 56 7.59 -1.19 12.39
N TYR A 57 6.27 -1.38 12.18
CA TYR A 57 5.52 -2.56 12.59
C TYR A 57 6.24 -3.87 12.22
N ASN A 58 6.42 -4.73 13.23
CA ASN A 58 7.26 -5.90 13.17
C ASN A 58 6.64 -7.09 13.92
N PRO A 59 5.69 -7.83 13.32
CA PRO A 59 5.29 -9.12 13.85
C PRO A 59 6.14 -10.25 13.23
N HIS A 60 6.57 -10.13 11.96
CA HIS A 60 7.13 -11.25 11.18
C HIS A 60 8.19 -10.88 10.12
N TRP A 61 8.66 -9.63 10.02
CA TRP A 61 9.48 -9.22 8.87
C TRP A 61 11.00 -9.24 9.11
N LYS A 62 11.72 -9.87 8.16
CA LYS A 62 13.20 -10.03 8.15
C LYS A 62 13.95 -8.72 7.93
N ALA A 63 13.27 -7.62 7.63
CA ALA A 63 13.91 -6.39 7.21
C ALA A 63 14.61 -5.63 8.36
N LYS A 64 14.41 -5.98 9.64
CA LYS A 64 15.04 -5.37 10.85
C LYS A 64 15.02 -3.81 10.87
N GLY A 65 13.85 -3.20 10.71
CA GLY A 65 13.67 -1.75 10.86
C GLY A 65 13.52 -0.95 9.55
N LEU A 66 13.53 -1.61 8.39
CA LEU A 66 12.94 -1.01 7.19
C LEU A 66 11.42 -1.01 7.39
N GLY A 67 10.81 0.18 7.42
CA GLY A 67 9.38 0.31 7.63
C GLY A 67 8.53 -0.38 6.56
N VAL A 68 7.29 -0.67 6.91
CA VAL A 68 6.30 -1.35 6.05
C VAL A 68 5.26 -0.35 5.57
N LEU A 69 4.94 -0.38 4.28
CA LEU A 69 3.83 0.35 3.72
C LEU A 69 3.15 -0.53 2.68
N ASP A 70 1.87 -0.78 2.87
CA ASP A 70 1.04 -1.51 1.92
C ASP A 70 0.13 -0.51 1.20
N ILE A 71 0.12 -0.56 -0.14
CA ILE A 71 -0.66 0.35 -0.99
C ILE A 71 -1.63 -0.49 -1.81
N GLY A 72 -2.91 -0.19 -1.70
CA GLY A 72 -3.98 -0.95 -2.35
C GLY A 72 -5.01 -0.07 -3.06
N VAL A 73 -5.68 -0.64 -4.07
CA VAL A 73 -6.91 -0.09 -4.64
C VAL A 73 -8.06 -1.01 -4.25
N PHE A 74 -8.89 -0.53 -3.34
CA PHE A 74 -10.05 -1.24 -2.81
C PHE A 74 -11.31 -0.78 -3.51
N TYR A 75 -12.17 -1.70 -3.90
CA TYR A 75 -13.44 -1.36 -4.50
C TYR A 75 -14.46 -2.48 -4.31
N SER A 76 -15.72 -2.18 -4.60
CA SER A 76 -16.80 -3.19 -4.60
C SER A 76 -17.19 -3.53 -6.04
N LYS A 77 -17.29 -4.82 -6.36
CA LYS A 77 -17.93 -5.27 -7.61
C LYS A 77 -19.43 -5.37 -7.42
N ASN A 78 -20.18 -5.15 -8.50
CA ASN A 78 -21.62 -5.44 -8.54
C ASN A 78 -21.85 -6.94 -8.80
N ASP A 79 -21.30 -7.78 -7.92
CA ASP A 79 -21.36 -9.24 -7.99
C ASP A 79 -22.25 -9.85 -6.89
N ASN A 80 -23.00 -9.00 -6.18
CA ASN A 80 -23.84 -9.34 -5.03
C ASN A 80 -23.12 -10.02 -3.86
N SER A 81 -21.78 -10.10 -3.87
CA SER A 81 -21.05 -10.75 -2.77
C SER A 81 -20.88 -9.85 -1.55
N GLY A 82 -20.99 -8.52 -1.73
CA GLY A 82 -20.73 -7.55 -0.67
C GLY A 82 -19.27 -7.51 -0.19
N ARG A 83 -18.37 -8.20 -0.90
CA ARG A 83 -16.95 -8.32 -0.50
C ARG A 83 -16.11 -7.19 -1.09
N PRO A 84 -15.06 -6.76 -0.37
CA PRO A 84 -14.04 -5.90 -0.95
C PRO A 84 -13.24 -6.66 -2.01
N TRP A 85 -12.84 -5.95 -3.03
CA TRP A 85 -11.94 -6.39 -4.08
C TRP A 85 -10.70 -5.50 -4.07
N HIS A 86 -9.56 -6.13 -4.30
CA HIS A 86 -8.27 -5.50 -4.49
C HIS A 86 -7.89 -5.57 -5.95
N ALA A 87 -7.61 -4.42 -6.54
CA ALA A 87 -7.01 -4.38 -7.86
C ALA A 87 -5.49 -4.26 -7.75
N CYS A 88 -4.79 -4.82 -8.74
CA CYS A 88 -3.36 -4.57 -8.90
C CYS A 88 -3.10 -3.05 -9.05
N PRO A 89 -2.32 -2.41 -8.15
CA PRO A 89 -2.04 -0.98 -8.25
C PRO A 89 -1.34 -0.58 -9.56
N SER A 90 -0.56 -1.49 -10.13
CA SER A 90 0.15 -1.25 -11.40
C SER A 90 -0.79 -1.00 -12.58
N ASN A 91 -2.05 -1.45 -12.51
CA ASN A 91 -3.07 -1.18 -13.53
C ASN A 91 -3.56 0.29 -13.49
N TYR A 92 -3.36 0.99 -12.38
CA TYR A 92 -3.86 2.35 -12.14
C TYR A 92 -2.74 3.39 -12.02
N LEU A 93 -1.48 2.96 -12.04
CA LEU A 93 -0.35 3.87 -12.14
C LEU A 93 -0.35 4.53 -13.52
N ALA A 94 -0.32 5.86 -13.54
CA ALA A 94 -0.06 6.59 -14.76
C ALA A 94 1.28 6.11 -15.36
N PRO A 95 1.37 5.83 -16.68
CA PRO A 95 2.60 5.30 -17.28
C PRO A 95 3.85 6.12 -16.95
N ALA A 96 3.71 7.46 -16.93
CA ALA A 96 4.79 8.38 -16.59
C ALA A 96 5.29 8.28 -15.14
N GLN A 97 4.53 7.63 -14.24
CA GLN A 97 4.88 7.46 -12.82
C GLN A 97 5.46 6.08 -12.51
N LYS A 98 5.32 5.11 -13.42
CA LYS A 98 5.84 3.75 -13.23
C LYS A 98 7.36 3.76 -13.03
N ASP A 99 8.09 4.39 -13.94
CA ASP A 99 9.55 4.41 -13.87
C ASP A 99 10.06 5.14 -12.62
N ALA A 100 9.38 6.23 -12.22
CA ALA A 100 9.69 6.97 -11.01
C ALA A 100 9.47 6.13 -9.74
N LEU A 101 8.37 5.37 -9.69
CA LEU A 101 8.09 4.45 -8.58
C LEU A 101 9.17 3.36 -8.51
N LEU A 102 9.50 2.72 -9.63
CA LEU A 102 10.51 1.67 -9.71
C LEU A 102 11.90 2.20 -9.30
N ALA A 103 12.27 3.39 -9.74
CA ALA A 103 13.51 4.04 -9.34
C ALA A 103 13.54 4.35 -7.84
N THR A 104 12.42 4.79 -7.27
CA THR A 104 12.29 5.07 -5.83
C THR A 104 12.42 3.79 -5.01
N LEU A 105 11.76 2.70 -5.41
CA LEU A 105 11.86 1.40 -4.75
C LEU A 105 13.30 0.87 -4.76
N ALA A 106 13.96 0.92 -5.92
CA ALA A 106 15.37 0.52 -6.04
C ALA A 106 16.29 1.39 -5.17
N SER A 107 16.03 2.70 -5.07
CA SER A 107 16.78 3.62 -4.21
C SER A 107 16.63 3.27 -2.72
N ILE A 108 15.40 3.00 -2.26
CA ILE A 108 15.11 2.61 -0.87
C ILE A 108 15.82 1.30 -0.51
N GLN A 109 15.73 0.28 -1.38
CA GLN A 109 16.37 -1.01 -1.15
C GLN A 109 17.91 -0.90 -1.13
N ASN A 110 18.51 -0.11 -2.01
CA ASN A 110 19.95 0.17 -2.00
C ASN A 110 20.39 0.91 -0.74
N ALA A 111 19.64 1.93 -0.32
CA ALA A 111 19.92 2.64 0.93
C ALA A 111 19.86 1.69 2.13
N TRP A 112 18.92 0.74 2.13
CA TRP A 112 18.82 -0.26 3.19
C TRP A 112 19.98 -1.26 3.19
N ILE A 113 20.39 -1.74 2.01
CA ILE A 113 21.59 -2.57 1.85
C ILE A 113 22.81 -1.86 2.46
N ALA A 114 22.99 -0.58 2.12
CA ALA A 114 24.10 0.24 2.62
C ALA A 114 24.04 0.44 4.14
N GLN A 115 22.86 0.81 4.66
CA GLN A 115 22.62 0.99 6.10
C GLN A 115 22.94 -0.28 6.90
N ARG A 116 22.71 -1.46 6.31
CA ARG A 116 22.88 -2.75 6.95
C ARG A 116 24.24 -3.40 6.71
N GLY A 117 25.00 -2.88 5.74
CA GLY A 117 26.26 -3.48 5.31
C GLY A 117 26.07 -4.90 4.74
N ASP A 118 24.90 -5.22 4.20
CA ASP A 118 24.54 -6.57 3.77
C ASP A 118 23.98 -6.57 2.34
N PRO A 119 24.82 -6.86 1.33
CA PRO A 119 24.41 -6.89 -0.08
C PRO A 119 23.53 -8.09 -0.43
N SER A 120 23.34 -9.06 0.48
CA SER A 120 22.49 -10.23 0.23
C SER A 120 21.00 -9.98 0.48
N LEU A 121 20.64 -8.82 1.05
CA LEU A 121 19.26 -8.49 1.42
C LEU A 121 18.31 -8.41 0.23
N TYR A 122 18.74 -7.84 -0.90
CA TYR A 122 17.94 -7.74 -2.11
C TYR A 122 18.77 -8.01 -3.36
N ASN A 123 18.27 -8.87 -4.25
CA ASN A 123 18.78 -9.00 -5.61
C ASN A 123 17.87 -8.19 -6.56
N LEU A 124 18.22 -6.91 -6.76
CA LEU A 124 17.45 -5.98 -7.59
C LEU A 124 17.23 -6.47 -9.02
N SER A 125 18.21 -7.16 -9.61
CA SER A 125 18.11 -7.70 -10.96
C SER A 125 17.18 -8.91 -11.09
N ALA A 126 16.88 -9.58 -9.97
CA ALA A 126 15.98 -10.74 -9.94
C ALA A 126 14.54 -10.37 -9.54
N GLN A 127 14.25 -9.10 -9.24
CA GLN A 127 12.91 -8.65 -8.91
C GLN A 127 12.09 -8.48 -10.20
N ASN A 128 11.39 -9.53 -10.61
CA ASN A 128 10.49 -9.50 -11.77
C ASN A 128 9.30 -10.45 -11.56
N PRO A 129 8.03 -9.98 -11.70
CA PRO A 129 7.63 -8.60 -11.95
C PRO A 129 7.80 -7.69 -10.74
N VAL A 130 8.15 -6.42 -10.97
CA VAL A 130 8.00 -5.37 -9.94
C VAL A 130 6.61 -4.77 -10.09
N GLY A 131 5.84 -4.78 -9.01
CA GLY A 131 4.42 -4.43 -9.00
C GLY A 131 3.58 -5.62 -8.55
N CYS A 132 2.72 -6.14 -9.42
CA CYS A 132 1.81 -7.23 -9.09
C CYS A 132 2.23 -8.53 -9.79
N VAL A 133 2.07 -9.67 -9.09
CA VAL A 133 2.29 -11.01 -9.65
C VAL A 133 1.23 -11.35 -10.71
N THR A 134 0.00 -10.85 -10.52
CA THR A 134 -1.09 -10.90 -11.51
C THR A 134 -1.72 -9.52 -11.67
N ALA A 135 -2.27 -9.26 -12.86
CA ALA A 135 -3.09 -8.07 -13.12
C ALA A 135 -4.57 -8.30 -12.76
N ASP A 136 -4.95 -9.53 -12.45
CA ASP A 136 -6.32 -9.89 -12.08
C ASP A 136 -6.68 -9.30 -10.72
N ASP A 137 -7.95 -8.93 -10.58
CA ASP A 137 -8.48 -8.51 -9.31
C ASP A 137 -8.64 -9.71 -8.38
N ILE A 138 -8.32 -9.52 -7.10
CA ILE A 138 -8.48 -10.53 -6.07
C ILE A 138 -9.50 -10.05 -5.04
N THR A 139 -10.29 -10.97 -4.49
CA THR A 139 -11.14 -10.68 -3.34
C THR A 139 -10.56 -11.39 -2.13
N ASP A 140 -10.79 -10.85 -0.94
CA ASP A 140 -10.28 -11.43 0.29
C ASP A 140 -11.00 -12.75 0.56
N ASN A 141 -10.39 -13.81 0.08
CA ASN A 141 -10.74 -15.16 0.45
C ASN A 141 -10.04 -15.39 1.79
N ASN A 142 -10.78 -15.48 2.90
CA ASN A 142 -10.25 -15.90 4.21
C ASN A 142 -9.72 -17.37 4.23
N GLN A 143 -9.21 -17.86 3.10
CA GLN A 143 -8.68 -19.20 2.86
C GLN A 143 -7.21 -19.16 2.38
N GLY A 144 -6.55 -18.00 2.43
CA GLY A 144 -5.14 -17.87 2.09
C GLY A 144 -4.27 -18.54 3.15
N THR A 145 -3.76 -19.74 2.85
CA THR A 145 -2.59 -20.30 3.51
C THR A 145 -1.43 -19.31 3.41
N GLN A 146 -0.93 -18.86 4.56
CA GLN A 146 0.35 -18.17 4.71
C GLN A 146 1.50 -19.03 4.18
#